data_AF-A0A0T2MSQ8-F1
#
_entry.id   AF-A0A0T2MSQ8-F1
#
_cell.length_a   1.000
_cell.length_b   1.000
_cell.length_c   1.000
_cell.angle_alpha   90.00
_cell.angle_beta   90.00
_cell.angle_gamma   90.00
#
_symmetry.space_group_name_H-M   'P 1'
#
loop_
_entity.id
_entity.type
_entity.pdbx_description
1 polymer ?
#
loop_
_entity_poly.entity_id
_entity_poly.type
_entity_poly.pdbx_seq_one_letter_code
_entity_poly.pdbx_strand_id
1 'polypeptide(L)'
;MDLDDIVLHPPFNTTRASHVVLAVRDLAASKAFYTDLAGLAVSDEDSDAVYLRGMEESCHHSLVLRKGDDPLCQQVGFRVQTDDDLRAAKDWFDAEGVAASFAGVPYQGLTLQVRDSDGVPLEFCANMDVRPRLMTAYDQYRGASAQRLDHYQLQTTDVQRAYEFYQPIGFRTSEYTYSRNDDGSLHLWGVWMQRKGNPHDIVFTHGPGPRLHHFAYTLRDASDMIRACDVAGAMGIGQRLERGPGRHGISGAMFLYFRDPDGHRIELFNTHYQSIDLEPAIAWDLADPKRADQWGLPAQEQWFVEATRFAGADPKQPDAKVPLPTLERFLARKAAERGE
;
A
#
# COMPACT_ATOMS: atom_id res chain seq x y z
N MET A 1 -24.26 -8.66 3.95
CA MET A 1 -22.95 -9.05 4.45
C MET A 1 -22.61 -8.15 5.61
N ASP A 2 -22.05 -8.70 6.68
CA ASP A 2 -21.65 -7.94 7.84
C ASP A 2 -20.15 -7.67 7.76
N LEU A 3 -19.76 -6.40 7.53
CA LEU A 3 -18.35 -6.00 7.48
C LEU A 3 -17.66 -6.14 8.85
N ASP A 4 -18.44 -6.30 9.91
CA ASP A 4 -17.98 -6.56 11.27
C ASP A 4 -17.84 -8.07 11.56
N ASP A 5 -18.06 -8.95 10.58
CA ASP A 5 -17.79 -10.38 10.73
C ASP A 5 -16.27 -10.63 10.78
N ILE A 6 -15.80 -11.00 11.98
CA ILE A 6 -14.38 -11.13 12.31
C ILE A 6 -13.99 -12.60 12.39
N VAL A 7 -13.05 -13.01 11.53
CA VAL A 7 -12.39 -14.32 11.64
C VAL A 7 -11.29 -14.26 12.71
N LEU A 8 -11.62 -14.71 13.93
CA LEU A 8 -10.67 -14.77 15.05
C LEU A 8 -9.61 -15.86 14.87
N HIS A 9 -9.99 -16.97 14.23
CA HIS A 9 -9.15 -18.15 14.03
C HIS A 9 -9.08 -18.48 12.54
N PRO A 10 -8.29 -17.72 11.76
CA PRO A 10 -8.13 -17.98 10.33
C PRO A 10 -7.44 -19.33 10.08
N PRO A 11 -7.57 -19.91 8.87
CA PRO A 11 -6.95 -21.19 8.50
C PRO A 11 -5.42 -21.18 8.63
N PHE A 12 -4.79 -20.00 8.54
CA PHE A 12 -3.38 -19.77 8.75
C PHE A 12 -3.15 -18.34 9.26
N ASN A 13 -2.04 -18.10 9.97
CA ASN A 13 -1.79 -16.81 10.59
C ASN A 13 -0.93 -15.88 9.73
N THR A 14 -1.58 -15.07 8.89
CA THR A 14 -0.96 -13.88 8.30
C THR A 14 -0.75 -12.81 9.38
N THR A 15 0.45 -12.23 9.45
CA THR A 15 0.84 -11.30 10.53
C THR A 15 0.87 -9.84 10.08
N ARG A 16 1.36 -9.56 8.86
CA ARG A 16 1.50 -8.20 8.33
C ARG A 16 1.85 -8.15 6.84
N ALA A 17 1.72 -6.99 6.21
CA ALA A 17 2.42 -6.67 4.97
C ALA A 17 3.95 -6.85 5.15
N SER A 18 4.61 -7.38 4.11
CA SER A 18 6.00 -7.81 4.16
C SER A 18 6.94 -7.03 3.26
N HIS A 19 6.68 -7.04 1.95
CA HIS A 19 7.61 -6.56 0.96
C HIS A 19 6.92 -6.25 -0.37
N VAL A 20 7.48 -5.35 -1.16
CA VAL A 20 7.04 -5.07 -2.54
C VAL A 20 8.21 -5.23 -3.51
N VAL A 21 7.95 -5.82 -4.68
CA VAL A 21 8.94 -6.01 -5.73
C VAL A 21 8.54 -5.16 -6.93
N LEU A 22 9.36 -4.18 -7.29
CA LEU A 22 9.14 -3.27 -8.40
C LEU A 22 10.15 -3.52 -9.51
N ALA A 23 9.67 -3.59 -10.75
CA ALA A 23 10.51 -3.48 -11.93
C ALA A 23 10.80 -2.00 -12.19
N VAL A 24 12.08 -1.63 -12.32
CA VAL A 24 12.54 -0.25 -12.54
C VAL A 24 13.50 -0.17 -13.72
N ARG A 25 13.44 0.93 -14.47
CA ARG A 25 14.27 1.09 -15.69
C ARG A 25 15.73 1.41 -15.36
N ASP A 26 15.94 2.27 -14.38
CA ASP A 26 17.26 2.69 -13.94
C ASP A 26 17.45 2.40 -12.45
N LEU A 27 18.19 1.33 -12.18
CA LEU A 27 18.43 0.85 -10.83
C LEU A 27 19.19 1.88 -9.97
N ALA A 28 20.10 2.65 -10.56
CA ALA A 28 20.87 3.66 -9.83
C ALA A 28 20.00 4.87 -9.47
N ALA A 29 19.17 5.34 -10.42
CA ALA A 29 18.24 6.43 -10.17
C ALA A 29 17.18 6.05 -9.11
N SER A 30 16.61 4.85 -9.22
CA SER A 30 15.63 4.36 -8.25
C SER A 30 16.27 4.12 -6.89
N LYS A 31 17.46 3.53 -6.82
CA LYS A 31 18.21 3.40 -5.55
C LYS A 31 18.41 4.78 -4.89
N ALA A 32 18.91 5.77 -5.61
CA ALA A 32 19.13 7.11 -5.07
C ALA A 32 17.82 7.73 -4.54
N PHE A 33 16.71 7.56 -5.25
CA PHE A 33 15.39 8.00 -4.76
C PHE A 33 15.03 7.34 -3.42
N TYR A 34 15.13 6.01 -3.33
CA TYR A 34 14.71 5.31 -2.12
C TYR A 34 15.71 5.41 -0.96
N THR A 35 17.00 5.59 -1.20
CA THR A 35 18.01 5.77 -0.14
C THR A 35 18.14 7.23 0.30
N ASP A 36 18.13 8.18 -0.63
CA ASP A 36 18.49 9.57 -0.31
C ASP A 36 17.25 10.40 0.03
N LEU A 37 16.12 10.16 -0.64
CA LEU A 37 14.85 10.82 -0.34
C LEU A 37 14.03 10.03 0.69
N ALA A 38 13.67 8.78 0.42
CA ALA A 38 12.87 8.01 1.37
C ALA A 38 13.66 7.58 2.61
N GLY A 39 14.99 7.48 2.51
CA GLY A 39 15.86 7.17 3.66
C GLY A 39 15.89 5.69 4.02
N LEU A 40 15.64 4.79 3.05
CA LEU A 40 15.74 3.34 3.26
C LEU A 40 17.21 2.88 3.26
N ALA A 41 17.49 1.82 4.01
CA ALA A 41 18.80 1.20 4.08
C ALA A 41 18.95 0.07 3.06
N VAL A 42 20.09 0.03 2.38
CA VAL A 42 20.46 -1.10 1.50
C VAL A 42 20.83 -2.29 2.36
N SER A 43 20.23 -3.44 2.04
CA SER A 43 20.48 -4.72 2.71
C SER A 43 21.38 -5.61 1.89
N ASP A 44 21.20 -5.58 0.56
CA ASP A 44 22.01 -6.29 -0.43
C ASP A 44 21.78 -5.66 -1.81
N GLU A 45 22.69 -5.87 -2.75
CA GLU A 45 22.55 -5.43 -4.14
C GLU A 45 23.50 -6.17 -5.09
N ASP A 46 23.04 -6.31 -6.34
CA ASP A 46 23.84 -6.80 -7.47
C ASP A 46 23.56 -5.96 -8.73
N SER A 47 23.97 -6.45 -9.90
CA SER A 47 23.76 -5.75 -11.17
C SER A 47 22.29 -5.65 -11.61
N ASP A 48 21.42 -6.51 -11.05
CA ASP A 48 20.04 -6.69 -11.49
C ASP A 48 19.03 -6.28 -10.41
N ALA A 49 19.42 -6.21 -9.13
CA ALA A 49 18.51 -5.87 -8.05
C ALA A 49 19.16 -5.10 -6.88
N VAL A 50 18.34 -4.28 -6.22
CA VAL A 50 18.67 -3.61 -4.94
C VAL A 50 17.61 -3.99 -3.92
N TYR A 51 18.05 -4.44 -2.74
CA TYR A 51 17.21 -4.87 -1.63
C TYR A 51 17.26 -3.83 -0.52
N LEU A 52 16.11 -3.25 -0.17
CA LEU A 52 15.98 -2.12 0.73
C LEU A 52 15.08 -2.47 1.92
N ARG A 53 15.37 -1.87 3.08
CA ARG A 53 14.57 -2.00 4.30
C ARG A 53 14.49 -0.68 5.07
N GLY A 54 13.43 -0.50 5.84
CA GLY A 54 13.29 0.60 6.78
C GLY A 54 14.21 0.46 8.00
N MET A 55 14.43 1.57 8.71
CA MET A 55 15.37 1.63 9.83
C MET A 55 15.01 0.71 11.01
N GLU A 56 13.71 0.48 11.28
CA GLU A 56 13.22 -0.42 12.35
C GLU A 56 13.17 -1.89 11.92
N GLU A 57 13.34 -2.17 10.63
CA GLU A 57 13.16 -3.50 10.10
C GLU A 57 14.38 -4.38 10.32
N SER A 58 14.10 -5.61 10.76
CA SER A 58 15.10 -6.65 10.94
C SER A 58 15.04 -7.72 9.84
N CYS A 59 13.97 -7.77 9.05
CA CYS A 59 13.92 -8.65 7.88
C CYS A 59 14.87 -8.15 6.79
N HIS A 60 15.34 -9.06 5.93
CA HIS A 60 16.30 -8.73 4.88
C HIS A 60 15.85 -7.56 4.02
N HIS A 61 14.58 -7.49 3.65
CA HIS A 61 14.06 -6.44 2.80
C HIS A 61 12.56 -6.25 3.00
N SER A 62 12.08 -5.07 2.63
CA SER A 62 10.67 -4.75 2.43
C SER A 62 10.42 -4.05 1.08
N LEU A 63 11.48 -3.67 0.37
CA LEU A 63 11.41 -3.21 -1.00
C LEU A 63 12.51 -3.89 -1.81
N VAL A 64 12.16 -4.42 -2.98
CA VAL A 64 13.10 -4.92 -3.96
C VAL A 64 12.90 -4.14 -5.25
N LEU A 65 13.97 -3.51 -5.71
CA LEU A 65 14.03 -2.88 -7.04
C LEU A 65 14.72 -3.85 -7.96
N ARG A 66 14.06 -4.30 -9.02
CA ARG A 66 14.65 -5.18 -10.05
C ARG A 66 14.72 -4.43 -11.36
N LYS A 67 15.86 -4.51 -12.04
CA LYS A 67 16.02 -3.89 -13.35
C LYS A 67 15.08 -4.53 -14.37
N GLY A 68 14.35 -3.71 -15.13
CA GLY A 68 13.46 -4.16 -16.19
C GLY A 68 12.98 -3.01 -17.08
N ASP A 69 12.66 -3.32 -18.33
CA ASP A 69 12.29 -2.29 -19.32
C ASP A 69 10.87 -1.75 -19.11
N ASP A 70 9.96 -2.58 -18.58
CA ASP A 70 8.57 -2.20 -18.28
C ASP A 70 8.41 -1.98 -16.77
N PRO A 71 8.18 -0.73 -16.30
CA PRO A 71 7.93 -0.48 -14.89
C PRO A 71 6.58 -1.02 -14.44
N LEU A 72 6.62 -1.92 -13.47
CA LEU A 72 5.45 -2.59 -12.92
C LEU A 72 5.73 -3.15 -11.52
N CYS A 73 4.69 -3.48 -10.79
CA CYS A 73 4.81 -4.24 -9.55
C CYS A 73 4.79 -5.73 -9.88
N GLN A 74 5.87 -6.43 -9.54
CA GLN A 74 5.98 -7.87 -9.75
C GLN A 74 5.26 -8.67 -8.68
N GLN A 75 5.37 -8.24 -7.41
CA GLN A 75 4.81 -8.94 -6.25
C GLN A 75 4.52 -7.97 -5.12
N VAL A 76 3.46 -8.26 -4.35
CA VAL A 76 3.30 -7.75 -2.98
C VAL A 76 3.26 -8.92 -2.01
N GLY A 77 3.94 -8.75 -0.88
CA GLY A 77 4.21 -9.84 0.05
C GLY A 77 3.52 -9.66 1.38
N PHE A 78 3.20 -10.78 2.03
CA PHE A 78 2.74 -10.87 3.41
C PHE A 78 3.62 -11.81 4.22
N ARG A 79 3.76 -11.49 5.51
CA ARG A 79 4.39 -12.37 6.49
C ARG A 79 3.34 -13.31 7.06
N VAL A 80 3.66 -14.60 7.15
CA VAL A 80 2.92 -15.53 8.04
C VAL A 80 3.78 -15.86 9.25
N GLN A 81 3.17 -16.42 10.30
CA GLN A 81 3.85 -16.65 11.57
C GLN A 81 4.91 -17.77 11.48
N THR A 82 4.62 -18.87 10.79
CA THR A 82 5.49 -20.05 10.70
C THR A 82 5.46 -20.70 9.31
N ASP A 83 6.42 -21.59 9.02
CA ASP A 83 6.37 -22.40 7.80
C ASP A 83 5.14 -23.32 7.76
N ASP A 84 4.59 -23.73 8.92
CA ASP A 84 3.36 -24.51 8.98
C ASP A 84 2.14 -23.69 8.56
N ASP A 85 2.11 -22.39 8.86
CA ASP A 85 1.09 -21.49 8.32
C ASP A 85 1.15 -21.41 6.78
N LEU A 86 2.34 -21.54 6.16
CA LEU A 86 2.44 -21.58 4.70
C LEU A 86 1.86 -22.87 4.11
N ARG A 87 2.06 -24.01 4.80
CA ARG A 87 1.47 -25.29 4.39
C ARG A 87 -0.05 -25.25 4.56
N ALA A 88 -0.53 -24.73 5.69
CA ALA A 88 -1.95 -24.52 5.91
C ALA A 88 -2.56 -23.54 4.89
N ALA A 89 -1.84 -22.48 4.51
CA ALA A 89 -2.25 -21.57 3.45
C ALA A 89 -2.37 -22.28 2.10
N LYS A 90 -1.37 -23.10 1.74
CA LYS A 90 -1.41 -23.92 0.51
C LYS A 90 -2.63 -24.84 0.48
N ASP A 91 -2.87 -25.58 1.57
CA ASP A 91 -3.99 -26.51 1.69
C ASP A 91 -5.34 -25.78 1.61
N TRP A 92 -5.44 -24.61 2.25
CA TRP A 92 -6.65 -23.78 2.21
C TRP A 92 -6.92 -23.24 0.80
N PHE A 93 -5.93 -22.64 0.14
CA PHE A 93 -6.10 -22.13 -1.23
C PHE A 93 -6.48 -23.25 -2.21
N ASP A 94 -5.87 -24.42 -2.10
CA ASP A 94 -6.24 -25.59 -2.93
C ASP A 94 -7.69 -26.01 -2.71
N ALA A 95 -8.15 -26.02 -1.45
CA ALA A 95 -9.53 -26.37 -1.11
C ALA A 95 -10.54 -25.35 -1.66
N GLU A 96 -10.18 -24.07 -1.68
CA GLU A 96 -10.97 -22.98 -2.30
C GLU A 96 -10.83 -22.93 -3.83
N GLY A 97 -10.04 -23.82 -4.44
CA GLY A 97 -9.80 -23.84 -5.89
C GLY A 97 -8.94 -22.68 -6.40
N VAL A 98 -8.20 -22.02 -5.51
CA VAL A 98 -7.25 -20.94 -5.83
C VAL A 98 -5.86 -21.55 -6.05
N ALA A 99 -5.32 -21.40 -7.26
CA ALA A 99 -4.00 -21.94 -7.58
C ALA A 99 -2.89 -21.25 -6.76
N ALA A 100 -2.22 -22.02 -5.91
CA ALA A 100 -1.06 -21.59 -5.15
C ALA A 100 0.11 -22.57 -5.32
N SER A 101 1.35 -22.09 -5.28
CA SER A 101 2.55 -22.91 -5.47
C SER A 101 3.73 -22.40 -4.67
N PHE A 102 4.56 -23.32 -4.18
CA PHE A 102 5.81 -22.93 -3.51
C PHE A 102 6.86 -22.53 -4.55
N ALA A 103 7.61 -21.47 -4.24
CA ALA A 103 8.68 -20.95 -5.08
C ALA A 103 9.94 -20.69 -4.26
N GLY A 104 11.10 -20.81 -4.92
CA GLY A 104 12.37 -20.32 -4.36
C GLY A 104 12.52 -18.84 -4.66
N VAL A 105 12.55 -18.00 -3.61
CA VAL A 105 12.68 -16.55 -3.74
C VAL A 105 13.93 -16.08 -3.00
N PRO A 106 14.83 -15.28 -3.62
CA PRO A 106 16.05 -14.83 -2.98
C PRO A 106 15.81 -14.16 -1.61
N TYR A 107 16.60 -14.56 -0.62
CA TYR A 107 16.56 -14.06 0.77
C TYR A 107 15.25 -14.31 1.53
N GLN A 108 14.30 -15.06 0.96
CA GLN A 108 13.12 -15.55 1.64
C GLN A 108 13.29 -17.04 1.94
N GLY A 109 12.69 -17.50 3.05
CA GLY A 109 12.55 -18.93 3.32
C GLY A 109 11.55 -19.59 2.38
N LEU A 110 10.86 -20.63 2.87
CA LEU A 110 9.72 -21.19 2.15
C LEU A 110 8.75 -20.06 1.78
N THR A 111 8.37 -19.98 0.51
CA THR A 111 7.55 -18.89 -0.02
C THR A 111 6.43 -19.47 -0.85
N LEU A 112 5.19 -19.10 -0.52
CA LEU A 112 3.99 -19.48 -1.25
C LEU A 112 3.57 -18.34 -2.18
N GLN A 113 3.46 -18.61 -3.47
CA GLN A 113 2.93 -17.68 -4.47
C GLN A 113 1.49 -18.03 -4.80
N VAL A 114 0.64 -17.01 -4.84
CA VAL A 114 -0.80 -17.11 -5.16
C VAL A 114 -1.24 -15.84 -5.88
N ARG A 115 -2.35 -15.90 -6.61
CA ARG A 115 -3.01 -14.69 -7.14
C ARG A 115 -4.31 -14.45 -6.39
N ASP A 116 -4.56 -13.19 -6.02
CA ASP A 116 -5.81 -12.82 -5.36
C ASP A 116 -7.01 -12.85 -6.32
N SER A 117 -8.18 -12.43 -5.83
CA SER A 117 -9.42 -12.39 -6.61
C SER A 117 -9.39 -11.47 -7.85
N ASP A 118 -8.46 -10.51 -7.89
CA ASP A 118 -8.25 -9.60 -9.03
C ASP A 118 -7.07 -10.02 -9.92
N GLY A 119 -6.31 -11.03 -9.50
CA GLY A 119 -5.12 -11.49 -10.19
C GLY A 119 -3.83 -10.84 -9.68
N VAL A 120 -3.87 -10.08 -8.59
CA VAL A 120 -2.68 -9.48 -7.96
C VAL A 120 -1.72 -10.61 -7.56
N PRO A 121 -0.45 -10.56 -7.98
CA PRO A 121 0.54 -11.55 -7.61
C PRO A 121 0.97 -11.31 -6.15
N LEU A 122 0.75 -12.33 -5.31
CA LEU A 122 1.04 -12.33 -3.88
C LEU A 122 2.16 -13.31 -3.53
N GLU A 123 2.97 -12.94 -2.54
CA GLU A 123 3.91 -13.82 -1.86
C GLU A 123 3.60 -13.92 -0.36
N PHE A 124 3.56 -15.14 0.18
CA PHE A 124 3.51 -15.38 1.63
C PHE A 124 4.82 -16.04 2.06
N CYS A 125 5.50 -15.48 3.05
CA CYS A 125 6.71 -16.08 3.63
C CYS A 125 6.74 -15.96 5.15
N ALA A 126 7.35 -16.94 5.82
CA ALA A 126 7.44 -16.98 7.28
C ALA A 126 8.79 -16.51 7.84
N ASN A 127 9.85 -16.52 7.04
CA ASN A 127 11.19 -16.06 7.44
C ASN A 127 11.96 -15.43 6.26
N MET A 128 12.87 -14.53 6.61
CA MET A 128 13.90 -13.94 5.75
C MET A 128 15.15 -13.83 6.62
N ASP A 129 16.32 -13.73 6.00
CA ASP A 129 17.56 -13.48 6.75
C ASP A 129 17.43 -12.21 7.59
N VAL A 130 17.88 -12.30 8.84
CA VAL A 130 17.79 -11.18 9.78
C VAL A 130 18.98 -10.25 9.61
N ARG A 131 18.72 -8.95 9.52
CA ARG A 131 19.72 -7.89 9.53
C ARG A 131 19.63 -7.10 10.85
N PRO A 132 20.73 -6.51 11.33
CA PRO A 132 20.68 -5.58 12.45
C PRO A 132 19.72 -4.42 12.16
N ARG A 133 18.84 -4.12 13.13
CA ARG A 133 18.01 -2.91 13.07
C ARG A 133 18.90 -1.67 13.14
N LEU A 134 18.51 -0.64 12.40
CA LEU A 134 19.21 0.64 12.35
C LEU A 134 18.46 1.74 13.10
N MET A 135 17.40 1.42 13.84
CA MET A 135 16.54 2.37 14.57
C MET A 135 17.26 3.29 15.57
N THR A 136 18.49 2.94 15.98
CA THR A 136 19.34 3.76 16.85
C THR A 136 20.60 4.29 16.16
N ALA A 137 20.82 3.94 14.89
CA ALA A 137 21.98 4.36 14.10
C ALA A 137 21.75 5.73 13.45
N TYR A 138 21.47 6.74 14.27
CA TYR A 138 21.07 8.09 13.82
C TYR A 138 22.09 8.78 12.90
N ASP A 139 23.36 8.40 12.97
CA ASP A 139 24.43 8.84 12.07
C ASP A 139 24.22 8.38 10.61
N GLN A 140 23.46 7.30 10.42
CA GLN A 140 23.14 6.72 9.11
C GLN A 140 21.82 7.24 8.53
N TYR A 141 21.08 8.07 9.28
CA TYR A 141 19.78 8.57 8.83
C TYR A 141 19.95 9.53 7.64
N ARG A 142 19.09 9.38 6.63
CA ARG A 142 19.07 10.14 5.37
C ARG A 142 17.63 10.46 4.99
N GLY A 143 17.43 11.48 4.16
CA GLY A 143 16.10 11.84 3.66
C GLY A 143 15.03 11.96 4.74
N ALA A 144 13.88 11.33 4.47
CA ALA A 144 12.76 11.14 5.38
C ALA A 144 13.04 10.10 6.50
N SER A 145 14.06 9.24 6.33
CA SER A 145 14.38 8.14 7.24
C SER A 145 13.18 7.24 7.51
N ALA A 146 12.66 6.60 6.47
CA ALA A 146 11.59 5.63 6.56
C ALA A 146 11.90 4.49 7.55
N GLN A 147 10.97 4.22 8.48
CA GLN A 147 11.18 3.32 9.61
C GLN A 147 10.77 1.88 9.28
N ARG A 148 9.55 1.65 8.80
CA ARG A 148 9.06 0.31 8.44
C ARG A 148 7.97 0.37 7.37
N LEU A 149 7.89 -0.67 6.54
CA LEU A 149 6.76 -0.83 5.62
C LEU A 149 5.48 -0.99 6.45
N ASP A 150 4.41 -0.33 6.01
CA ASP A 150 3.13 -0.39 6.70
C ASP A 150 2.07 -1.14 5.89
N HIS A 151 1.81 -0.71 4.66
CA HIS A 151 0.69 -1.24 3.90
C HIS A 151 0.86 -1.05 2.39
N TYR A 152 -0.09 -1.65 1.67
CA TYR A 152 -0.35 -1.40 0.26
C TYR A 152 -1.75 -0.83 0.08
N GLN A 153 -1.92 0.09 -0.87
CA GLN A 153 -3.24 0.40 -1.41
C GLN A 153 -3.32 -0.07 -2.85
N LEU A 154 -4.36 -0.85 -3.13
CA LEU A 154 -4.66 -1.42 -4.43
C LEU A 154 -5.93 -0.79 -5.01
N GLN A 155 -5.97 -0.66 -6.33
CA GLN A 155 -7.18 -0.33 -7.07
C GLN A 155 -7.79 -1.62 -7.65
N THR A 156 -9.09 -1.74 -7.50
CA THR A 156 -9.89 -2.85 -8.01
C THR A 156 -11.19 -2.34 -8.60
N THR A 157 -11.73 -3.06 -9.59
CA THR A 157 -13.07 -2.79 -10.10
C THR A 157 -14.17 -3.29 -9.16
N ASP A 158 -13.85 -4.18 -8.23
CA ASP A 158 -14.81 -4.81 -7.32
C ASP A 158 -14.23 -4.93 -5.90
N VAL A 159 -14.48 -3.90 -5.08
CA VAL A 159 -14.02 -3.83 -3.68
C VAL A 159 -14.66 -4.94 -2.83
N GLN A 160 -15.87 -5.33 -3.16
CA GLN A 160 -16.61 -6.36 -2.44
C GLN A 160 -15.95 -7.73 -2.63
N ARG A 161 -15.63 -8.07 -3.88
CA ARG A 161 -14.91 -9.30 -4.21
C ARG A 161 -13.51 -9.35 -3.60
N ALA A 162 -12.81 -8.22 -3.57
CA ALA A 162 -11.53 -8.13 -2.88
C ALA A 162 -11.69 -8.41 -1.38
N TYR A 163 -12.66 -7.78 -0.70
CA TYR A 163 -12.95 -8.06 0.71
C TYR A 163 -13.23 -9.55 0.96
N GLU A 164 -14.06 -10.19 0.15
CA GLU A 164 -14.44 -11.61 0.27
C GLU A 164 -13.26 -12.58 0.13
N PHE A 165 -12.18 -12.18 -0.54
CA PHE A 165 -10.95 -12.96 -0.61
C PHE A 165 -10.12 -12.86 0.68
N TYR A 166 -10.00 -11.67 1.24
CA TYR A 166 -9.07 -11.40 2.36
C TYR A 166 -9.70 -11.65 3.73
N GLN A 167 -11.01 -11.48 3.89
CA GLN A 167 -11.67 -11.68 5.18
C GLN A 167 -11.57 -13.12 5.72
N PRO A 168 -11.79 -14.18 4.90
CA PRO A 168 -11.70 -15.57 5.37
C PRO A 168 -10.30 -15.96 5.88
N ILE A 169 -9.25 -15.34 5.32
CA ILE A 169 -7.85 -15.54 5.74
C ILE A 169 -7.43 -14.62 6.89
N GLY A 170 -8.41 -13.98 7.55
CA GLY A 170 -8.24 -13.29 8.83
C GLY A 170 -8.08 -11.78 8.75
N PHE A 171 -8.10 -11.16 7.57
CA PHE A 171 -8.02 -9.70 7.51
C PHE A 171 -9.32 -9.08 8.02
N ARG A 172 -9.20 -8.09 8.91
CA ARG A 172 -10.34 -7.41 9.53
C ARG A 172 -10.48 -6.01 8.97
N THR A 173 -11.71 -5.59 8.70
CA THR A 173 -11.98 -4.21 8.29
C THR A 173 -11.86 -3.28 9.49
N SER A 174 -11.01 -2.26 9.40
CA SER A 174 -10.99 -1.17 10.38
C SER A 174 -11.89 -0.03 9.95
N GLU A 175 -11.91 0.27 8.65
CA GLU A 175 -12.65 1.38 8.06
C GLU A 175 -13.10 1.03 6.64
N TYR A 176 -14.19 1.63 6.19
CA TYR A 176 -14.68 1.47 4.83
C TYR A 176 -15.38 2.73 4.32
N THR A 177 -15.32 2.94 3.02
CA THR A 177 -16.09 3.99 2.32
C THR A 177 -17.26 3.36 1.59
N TYR A 178 -18.46 3.91 1.76
CA TYR A 178 -19.67 3.35 1.16
C TYR A 178 -20.62 4.41 0.58
N SER A 179 -21.52 3.94 -0.28
CA SER A 179 -22.78 4.60 -0.59
C SER A 179 -23.92 3.60 -0.46
N ARG A 180 -25.17 4.07 -0.55
CA ARG A 180 -26.34 3.19 -0.62
C ARG A 180 -26.87 3.15 -2.05
N ASN A 181 -27.20 1.96 -2.53
CA ASN A 181 -27.96 1.77 -3.76
C ASN A 181 -29.43 2.16 -3.53
N ASP A 182 -30.21 2.28 -4.62
CA ASP A 182 -31.63 2.63 -4.56
C ASP A 182 -32.47 1.65 -3.73
N ASP A 183 -32.06 0.38 -3.65
CA ASP A 183 -32.70 -0.66 -2.84
C ASP A 183 -32.25 -0.65 -1.36
N GLY A 184 -31.40 0.30 -0.97
CA GLY A 184 -30.86 0.46 0.38
C GLY A 184 -29.64 -0.41 0.70
N SER A 185 -29.23 -1.29 -0.22
CA SER A 185 -28.01 -2.11 -0.07
C SER A 185 -26.74 -1.25 -0.08
N LEU A 186 -25.70 -1.73 0.61
CA LEU A 186 -24.41 -1.06 0.67
C LEU A 186 -23.63 -1.30 -0.62
N HIS A 187 -23.02 -0.24 -1.15
CA HIS A 187 -22.02 -0.32 -2.20
C HIS A 187 -20.68 0.17 -1.65
N LEU A 188 -19.63 -0.66 -1.76
CA LEU A 188 -18.31 -0.37 -1.23
C LEU A 188 -17.43 0.34 -2.25
N TRP A 189 -16.89 1.50 -1.85
CA TRP A 189 -15.93 2.28 -2.63
C TRP A 189 -14.50 2.08 -2.16
N GLY A 190 -14.32 1.64 -0.92
CA GLY A 190 -13.02 1.23 -0.42
C GLY A 190 -13.12 0.54 0.93
N VAL A 191 -12.12 -0.28 1.24
CA VAL A 191 -12.03 -1.05 2.48
C VAL A 191 -10.57 -1.06 2.95
N TRP A 192 -10.36 -0.80 4.25
CA TRP A 192 -9.07 -0.79 4.92
C TRP A 192 -8.99 -2.02 5.82
N MET A 193 -8.10 -2.95 5.50
CA MET A 193 -8.07 -4.28 6.13
C MET A 193 -6.74 -4.57 6.81
N GLN A 194 -6.77 -5.14 8.03
CA GLN A 194 -5.59 -5.27 8.90
C GLN A 194 -5.40 -6.65 9.53
N ARG A 195 -4.14 -6.91 9.90
CA ARG A 195 -3.66 -8.03 10.73
C ARG A 195 -2.78 -7.57 11.89
N LYS A 196 -2.02 -6.47 11.72
CA LYS A 196 -0.94 -6.07 12.65
C LYS A 196 -1.35 -5.08 13.76
N GLY A 197 -2.65 -4.86 13.99
CA GLY A 197 -3.14 -4.01 15.08
C GLY A 197 -3.06 -2.51 14.81
N ASN A 198 -2.85 -2.12 13.56
CA ASN A 198 -3.07 -0.77 13.05
C ASN A 198 -4.22 -0.81 12.02
N PRO A 199 -4.65 0.31 11.42
CA PRO A 199 -5.88 0.32 10.65
C PRO A 199 -5.78 -0.51 9.36
N HIS A 200 -4.60 -0.75 8.80
CA HIS A 200 -4.51 -1.52 7.55
C HIS A 200 -3.12 -2.09 7.29
N ASP A 201 -3.11 -3.30 6.72
CA ASP A 201 -2.02 -3.90 5.99
C ASP A 201 -2.26 -3.84 4.48
N ILE A 202 -3.53 -3.84 4.08
CA ILE A 202 -3.95 -3.71 2.68
C ILE A 202 -5.23 -2.89 2.59
N VAL A 203 -5.30 -2.07 1.56
CA VAL A 203 -6.44 -1.21 1.25
C VAL A 203 -6.89 -1.49 -0.16
N PHE A 204 -8.20 -1.62 -0.37
CA PHE A 204 -8.78 -1.66 -1.71
C PHE A 204 -9.61 -0.41 -1.95
N THR A 205 -9.47 0.17 -3.13
CA THR A 205 -10.27 1.31 -3.57
C THR A 205 -10.82 1.05 -4.96
N HIS A 206 -12.07 1.48 -5.18
CA HIS A 206 -12.73 1.30 -6.46
C HIS A 206 -12.06 2.16 -7.54
N GLY A 207 -11.64 1.53 -8.63
CA GLY A 207 -11.00 2.18 -9.77
C GLY A 207 -10.51 1.16 -10.80
N PRO A 208 -9.81 1.60 -11.86
CA PRO A 208 -9.23 0.66 -12.81
C PRO A 208 -8.20 -0.24 -12.12
N GLY A 209 -8.35 -1.55 -12.24
CA GLY A 209 -7.61 -2.52 -11.43
C GLY A 209 -7.50 -3.92 -12.07
N PRO A 210 -6.57 -4.77 -11.61
CA PRO A 210 -5.71 -4.54 -10.44
C PRO A 210 -4.56 -3.59 -10.73
N ARG A 211 -4.35 -2.59 -9.85
CA ARG A 211 -3.17 -1.71 -9.88
C ARG A 211 -2.68 -1.41 -8.48
N LEU A 212 -1.37 -1.35 -8.27
CA LEU A 212 -0.77 -0.85 -7.05
C LEU A 212 -0.87 0.67 -7.05
N HIS A 213 -1.79 1.20 -6.24
CA HIS A 213 -1.97 2.64 -6.06
C HIS A 213 -0.74 3.22 -5.38
N HIS A 214 -0.32 2.65 -4.26
CA HIS A 214 0.91 2.98 -3.55
C HIS A 214 1.29 1.89 -2.55
N PHE A 215 2.52 1.98 -2.04
CA PHE A 215 2.99 1.29 -0.84
C PHE A 215 3.51 2.35 0.14
N ALA A 216 3.46 2.05 1.43
CA ALA A 216 3.65 3.06 2.46
C ALA A 216 4.75 2.69 3.46
N TYR A 217 5.54 3.69 3.86
CA TYR A 217 6.50 3.59 4.96
C TYR A 217 6.17 4.57 6.07
N THR A 218 6.26 4.10 7.32
CA THR A 218 6.13 4.99 8.47
C THR A 218 7.36 5.89 8.63
N LEU A 219 7.13 7.11 9.08
CA LEU A 219 8.12 8.06 9.58
C LEU A 219 7.93 8.24 11.09
N ARG A 220 8.93 8.82 11.76
CA ARG A 220 8.87 9.03 13.22
C ARG A 220 7.94 10.17 13.60
N ASP A 221 8.00 11.27 12.85
CA ASP A 221 7.20 12.45 13.11
C ASP A 221 6.98 13.31 11.85
N ALA A 222 6.28 14.44 12.02
CA ALA A 222 5.94 15.35 10.93
C ALA A 222 7.15 16.18 10.47
N SER A 223 8.20 16.31 11.28
CA SER A 223 9.43 17.01 10.88
C SER A 223 10.22 16.20 9.85
N ASP A 224 10.22 14.87 9.97
CA ASP A 224 10.78 13.97 8.95
C ASP A 224 10.03 14.09 7.60
N MET A 225 8.71 14.35 7.63
CA MET A 225 7.91 14.63 6.43
C MET A 225 8.36 15.93 5.74
N ILE A 226 8.48 17.03 6.50
CA ILE A 226 8.95 18.31 5.94
C ILE A 226 10.37 18.17 5.40
N ARG A 227 11.23 17.45 6.13
CA ARG A 227 12.60 17.14 5.68
C ARG A 227 12.59 16.40 4.36
N ALA A 228 11.68 15.46 4.13
CA ALA A 228 11.53 14.78 2.83
C ALA A 228 11.28 15.78 1.70
N CYS A 229 10.38 16.75 1.90
CA CYS A 229 10.10 17.80 0.92
C CYS A 229 11.34 18.69 0.65
N ASP A 230 12.05 19.10 1.70
CA ASP A 230 13.26 19.93 1.57
C ASP A 230 14.37 19.18 0.81
N VAL A 231 14.56 17.90 1.12
CA VAL A 231 15.53 17.03 0.44
C VAL A 231 15.15 16.83 -1.02
N ALA A 232 13.87 16.57 -1.33
CA ALA A 232 13.40 16.48 -2.71
C ALA A 232 13.67 17.77 -3.50
N GLY A 233 13.42 18.93 -2.88
CA GLY A 233 13.72 20.24 -3.45
C GLY A 233 15.22 20.40 -3.75
N ALA A 234 16.09 20.09 -2.78
CA ALA A 234 17.54 20.18 -2.93
C ALA A 234 18.12 19.21 -3.97
N MET A 235 17.50 18.03 -4.12
CA MET A 235 17.84 17.04 -5.15
C MET A 235 17.32 17.43 -6.54
N GLY A 236 16.56 18.53 -6.68
CA GLY A 236 15.97 18.96 -7.95
C GLY A 236 14.78 18.12 -8.40
N ILE A 237 14.22 17.28 -7.52
CA ILE A 237 13.09 16.38 -7.79
C ILE A 237 11.83 16.78 -7.01
N GLY A 238 11.76 18.01 -6.48
CA GLY A 238 10.61 18.50 -5.70
C GLY A 238 9.27 18.39 -6.45
N GLN A 239 9.28 18.46 -7.79
CA GLN A 239 8.08 18.26 -8.63
C GLN A 239 7.53 16.82 -8.60
N ARG A 240 8.26 15.87 -8.00
CA ARG A 240 7.79 14.50 -7.77
C ARG A 240 6.93 14.38 -6.51
N LEU A 241 6.84 15.43 -5.68
CA LEU A 241 5.83 15.52 -4.64
C LEU A 241 4.47 15.64 -5.32
N GLU A 242 3.69 14.57 -5.26
CA GLU A 242 2.42 14.48 -5.97
C GLU A 242 1.27 15.01 -5.12
N ARG A 243 1.27 14.70 -3.82
CA ARG A 243 0.20 15.11 -2.90
C ARG A 243 0.73 15.24 -1.47
N GLY A 244 0.26 16.28 -0.79
CA GLY A 244 0.57 16.56 0.61
C GLY A 244 1.60 17.69 0.80
N PRO A 245 2.04 17.93 2.05
CA PRO A 245 1.65 17.21 3.26
C PRO A 245 0.17 17.42 3.60
N GLY A 246 -0.50 16.39 4.09
CA GLY A 246 -1.92 16.42 4.45
C GLY A 246 -2.26 15.53 5.64
N ARG A 247 -3.53 15.49 6.03
CA ARG A 247 -4.07 14.58 7.06
C ARG A 247 -5.32 13.91 6.52
N HIS A 248 -5.31 12.59 6.50
CA HIS A 248 -6.50 11.83 6.14
C HIS A 248 -7.58 11.95 7.22
N GLY A 249 -8.85 11.87 6.79
CA GLY A 249 -9.93 11.54 7.71
C GLY A 249 -9.83 10.09 8.12
N ILE A 250 -9.90 9.20 7.13
CA ILE A 250 -9.63 7.77 7.27
C ILE A 250 -8.24 7.58 7.85
N SER A 251 -8.09 6.72 8.86
CA SER A 251 -6.87 6.42 9.62
C SER A 251 -6.31 7.55 10.48
N GLY A 252 -6.73 8.80 10.25
CA GLY A 252 -6.15 9.98 10.89
C GLY A 252 -4.66 10.21 10.57
N ALA A 253 -4.10 9.55 9.56
CA ALA A 253 -2.67 9.63 9.25
C ALA A 253 -2.28 10.95 8.59
N MET A 254 -1.12 11.48 8.97
CA MET A 254 -0.46 12.56 8.23
C MET A 254 0.35 11.92 7.11
N PHE A 255 0.22 12.42 5.88
CA PHE A 255 0.76 11.75 4.69
C PHE A 255 1.53 12.70 3.78
N LEU A 256 2.43 12.11 2.98
CA LEU A 256 3.07 12.66 1.80
C LEU A 256 3.12 11.57 0.72
N TYR A 257 2.84 11.92 -0.52
CA TYR A 257 2.97 11.02 -1.66
C TYR A 257 4.02 11.54 -2.64
N PHE A 258 5.00 10.69 -2.95
CA PHE A 258 5.99 10.95 -3.99
C PHE A 258 5.88 9.93 -5.12
N ARG A 259 6.28 10.35 -6.33
CA ARG A 259 6.48 9.46 -7.48
C ARG A 259 7.97 9.14 -7.62
N ASP A 260 8.32 7.86 -7.66
CA ASP A 260 9.68 7.42 -7.96
C ASP A 260 10.04 7.71 -9.44
N PRO A 261 11.29 7.46 -9.88
CA PRO A 261 11.72 7.70 -11.26
C PRO A 261 10.82 7.12 -12.34
N ASP A 262 10.18 5.98 -12.05
CA ASP A 262 9.31 5.23 -12.94
C ASP A 262 7.82 5.51 -12.76
N GLY A 263 7.46 6.37 -11.80
CA GLY A 263 6.08 6.74 -11.51
C GLY A 263 5.40 5.80 -10.52
N HIS A 264 6.12 4.92 -9.84
CA HIS A 264 5.59 4.20 -8.69
C HIS A 264 5.35 5.17 -7.54
N ARG A 265 4.17 5.08 -6.90
CA ARG A 265 3.81 5.97 -5.80
C ARG A 265 4.25 5.37 -4.48
N ILE A 266 4.97 6.15 -3.69
CA ILE A 266 5.28 5.84 -2.30
C ILE A 266 4.55 6.83 -1.39
N GLU A 267 3.93 6.31 -0.34
CA GLU A 267 3.46 7.11 0.78
C GLU A 267 4.50 7.15 1.90
N LEU A 268 4.75 8.33 2.44
CA LEU A 268 5.51 8.54 3.67
C LEU A 268 4.58 9.20 4.69
N PHE A 269 4.36 8.56 5.83
CA PHE A 269 3.32 8.97 6.77
C PHE A 269 3.75 8.72 8.23
N ASN A 270 3.21 9.43 9.22
CA ASN A 270 3.80 9.41 10.57
C ASN A 270 2.87 9.13 11.77
N THR A 271 1.62 8.69 11.60
CA THR A 271 0.78 8.19 12.71
C THR A 271 -0.43 7.40 12.20
N HIS A 272 -0.79 6.32 12.88
CA HIS A 272 -2.15 5.76 12.85
C HIS A 272 -2.71 5.70 14.28
N TYR A 273 -4.01 5.47 14.40
CA TYR A 273 -4.57 4.93 15.63
C TYR A 273 -4.31 3.42 15.73
N GLN A 274 -4.49 2.83 16.91
CA GLN A 274 -4.37 1.39 17.11
C GLN A 274 -5.74 0.74 16.89
N SER A 275 -5.77 -0.38 16.16
CA SER A 275 -6.99 -1.18 15.97
C SER A 275 -6.73 -2.63 16.39
N ILE A 276 -6.70 -2.83 17.70
CA ILE A 276 -6.28 -4.09 18.34
C ILE A 276 -7.50 -4.86 18.87
N ASP A 277 -8.46 -4.15 19.45
CA ASP A 277 -9.64 -4.73 20.07
C ASP A 277 -10.69 -5.14 19.03
N LEU A 278 -11.70 -5.91 19.49
CA LEU A 278 -12.86 -6.24 18.66
C LEU A 278 -13.81 -5.04 18.65
N GLU A 279 -13.50 -4.08 17.78
CA GLU A 279 -14.28 -2.88 17.55
C GLU A 279 -14.96 -2.94 16.17
N PRO A 280 -16.16 -2.35 16.02
CA PRO A 280 -16.83 -2.28 14.71
C PRO A 280 -16.07 -1.36 13.76
N ALA A 281 -16.17 -1.63 12.46
CA ALA A 281 -15.50 -0.84 11.45
C ALA A 281 -16.10 0.58 11.34
N ILE A 282 -15.24 1.58 11.14
CA ILE A 282 -15.67 2.97 10.96
C ILE A 282 -16.17 3.17 9.53
N ALA A 283 -17.43 3.58 9.40
CA ALA A 283 -18.09 3.79 8.12
C ALA A 283 -17.96 5.26 7.66
N TRP A 284 -17.49 5.46 6.44
CA TRP A 284 -17.40 6.78 5.81
C TRP A 284 -18.34 6.88 4.61
N ASP A 285 -19.27 7.83 4.64
CA ASP A 285 -20.11 8.12 3.47
C ASP A 285 -19.23 8.70 2.35
N LEU A 286 -19.34 8.17 1.13
CA LEU A 286 -18.62 8.66 -0.04
C LEU A 286 -18.83 10.17 -0.26
N ALA A 287 -20.03 10.67 0.07
CA ALA A 287 -20.38 12.08 -0.05
C ALA A 287 -19.67 12.97 0.99
N ASP A 288 -19.12 12.41 2.07
CA ASP A 288 -18.34 13.18 3.05
C ASP A 288 -16.96 13.54 2.46
N PRO A 289 -16.69 14.83 2.16
CA PRO A 289 -15.39 15.23 1.63
C PRO A 289 -14.26 15.05 2.67
N LYS A 290 -14.58 15.03 3.97
CA LYS A 290 -13.58 14.93 5.05
C LYS A 290 -13.01 13.52 5.20
N ARG A 291 -13.59 12.50 4.55
CA ARG A 291 -13.05 11.14 4.58
C ARG A 291 -11.61 11.08 4.04
N ALA A 292 -11.33 11.81 2.96
CA ALA A 292 -10.06 11.74 2.26
C ALA A 292 -9.04 12.74 2.84
N ASP A 293 -9.47 13.95 3.18
CA ASP A 293 -8.64 15.03 3.70
C ASP A 293 -9.38 15.83 4.77
N GLN A 294 -8.76 16.02 5.93
CA GLN A 294 -9.31 16.87 7.00
C GLN A 294 -9.04 18.36 6.77
N TRP A 295 -7.98 18.68 6.01
CA TRP A 295 -7.52 20.02 5.69
C TRP A 295 -6.73 19.96 4.38
N GLY A 296 -6.78 21.06 3.60
CA GLY A 296 -6.17 21.13 2.27
C GLY A 296 -7.20 21.21 1.15
N LEU A 297 -6.70 21.18 -0.08
CA LEU A 297 -7.51 21.11 -1.30
C LEU A 297 -7.66 19.64 -1.73
N PRO A 298 -8.66 19.30 -2.57
CA PRO A 298 -8.76 17.95 -3.11
C PRO A 298 -7.50 17.54 -3.88
N ALA A 299 -7.28 16.24 -4.02
CA ALA A 299 -6.16 15.71 -4.79
C ALA A 299 -6.29 16.03 -6.29
N GLN A 300 -5.17 16.14 -6.99
CA GLN A 300 -5.13 16.26 -8.45
C GLN A 300 -5.63 14.99 -9.12
N GLU A 301 -6.12 15.10 -10.36
CA GLU A 301 -6.65 13.97 -11.13
C GLU A 301 -5.67 12.78 -11.19
N GLN A 302 -4.37 13.05 -11.38
CA GLN A 302 -3.33 12.03 -11.46
C GLN A 302 -3.29 11.07 -10.26
N TRP A 303 -3.63 11.55 -9.05
CA TRP A 303 -3.67 10.70 -7.86
C TRP A 303 -4.72 9.60 -8.00
N PHE A 304 -5.85 9.89 -8.63
CA PHE A 304 -6.95 8.93 -8.81
C PHE A 304 -6.73 8.00 -10.00
N VAL A 305 -6.21 8.52 -11.11
CA VAL A 305 -6.20 7.79 -12.39
C VAL A 305 -4.91 7.04 -12.67
N GLU A 306 -3.79 7.47 -12.11
CA GLU A 306 -2.49 6.85 -12.34
C GLU A 306 -2.12 5.91 -11.19
N ALA A 307 -1.77 4.67 -11.52
CA ALA A 307 -1.31 3.65 -10.58
C ALA A 307 -0.45 2.62 -11.30
N THR A 308 0.37 1.89 -10.55
CA THR A 308 1.34 0.93 -11.06
C THR A 308 0.63 -0.36 -11.50
N ARG A 309 0.92 -0.86 -12.70
CA ARG A 309 0.38 -2.15 -13.18
C ARG A 309 1.02 -3.33 -12.46
N PHE A 310 0.32 -4.46 -12.39
CA PHE A 310 0.88 -5.70 -11.85
C PHE A 310 1.37 -6.64 -12.96
N ALA A 311 2.41 -7.42 -12.67
CA ALA A 311 2.91 -8.44 -13.58
C ALA A 311 1.85 -9.53 -13.86
N GLY A 312 1.53 -9.72 -15.15
CA GLY A 312 0.59 -10.75 -15.59
C GLY A 312 -0.87 -10.49 -15.19
N ALA A 313 -1.23 -9.24 -14.87
CA ALA A 313 -2.60 -8.85 -14.57
C ALA A 313 -2.92 -7.49 -15.21
N ASP A 314 -3.65 -7.53 -16.33
CA ASP A 314 -4.03 -6.32 -17.06
C ASP A 314 -5.20 -5.60 -16.37
N PRO A 315 -5.11 -4.26 -16.16
CA PRO A 315 -6.18 -3.51 -15.52
C PRO A 315 -7.45 -3.49 -16.38
N LYS A 316 -8.58 -3.74 -15.72
CA LYS A 316 -9.93 -3.57 -16.26
C LYS A 316 -10.49 -2.20 -15.84
N GLN A 317 -11.43 -1.70 -16.62
CA GLN A 317 -12.17 -0.49 -16.27
C GLN A 317 -13.39 -0.87 -15.42
N PRO A 318 -13.74 -0.09 -14.39
CA PRO A 318 -14.96 -0.32 -13.63
C PRO A 318 -16.21 0.02 -14.47
N ASP A 319 -17.30 -0.71 -14.21
CA ASP A 319 -18.59 -0.45 -14.87
C ASP A 319 -19.19 0.90 -14.46
N ALA A 320 -19.03 1.27 -13.18
CA ALA A 320 -19.52 2.51 -12.62
C ALA A 320 -18.54 3.68 -12.88
N LYS A 321 -19.00 4.70 -13.59
CA LYS A 321 -18.25 5.97 -13.78
C LYS A 321 -18.71 7.02 -12.78
N VAL A 322 -18.08 7.03 -11.60
CA VAL A 322 -18.33 8.09 -10.63
C VAL A 322 -17.44 9.31 -10.90
N PRO A 323 -18.00 10.53 -10.94
CA PRO A 323 -17.22 11.75 -11.03
C PRO A 323 -16.16 11.83 -9.92
N LEU A 324 -14.89 11.81 -10.29
CA LEU A 324 -13.78 11.99 -9.34
C LEU A 324 -13.82 13.40 -8.71
N PRO A 325 -13.57 13.54 -7.39
CA PRO A 325 -13.55 14.83 -6.70
C PRO A 325 -12.16 15.49 -6.82
N THR A 326 -11.77 15.86 -8.04
CA THR A 326 -10.40 16.35 -8.29
C THR A 326 -10.22 17.83 -7.97
N LEU A 327 -8.97 18.26 -7.77
CA LEU A 327 -8.57 19.65 -7.61
C LEU A 327 -9.04 20.51 -8.78
N GLU A 328 -8.85 20.01 -10.00
CA GLU A 328 -9.18 20.70 -11.25
C GLU A 328 -10.69 21.00 -11.30
N ARG A 329 -11.53 20.02 -10.93
CA ARG A 329 -12.98 20.21 -10.86
C ARG A 329 -13.40 21.16 -9.76
N PHE A 330 -12.74 21.09 -8.60
CA PHE A 330 -12.97 22.02 -7.52
C PHE A 330 -12.67 23.46 -7.94
N LEU A 331 -11.53 23.70 -8.60
CA LEU A 331 -11.12 25.02 -9.10
C LEU A 331 -12.04 25.52 -10.21
N ALA A 332 -12.43 24.66 -11.16
CA ALA A 332 -13.38 25.01 -12.22
C ALA A 332 -14.73 25.45 -11.65
N ARG A 333 -15.25 24.73 -10.64
CA ARG A 333 -16.48 25.15 -9.94
C ARG A 333 -16.30 26.51 -9.25
N LYS A 334 -15.15 26.75 -8.62
CA LYS A 334 -14.85 28.04 -7.97
C LYS A 334 -14.71 29.20 -8.95
N ALA A 335 -14.16 28.97 -10.14
CA ALA A 335 -14.11 29.97 -11.21
C ALA A 335 -15.53 30.31 -11.70
N ALA A 336 -16.35 29.29 -11.97
CA ALA A 336 -17.74 29.47 -12.38
C ALA A 336 -18.58 30.24 -11.34
N GLU A 337 -18.38 29.99 -10.04
CA GLU A 337 -19.01 30.76 -8.95
C GLU A 337 -18.61 32.25 -8.93
N ARG A 338 -17.44 32.61 -9.48
CA ARG A 338 -16.94 33.99 -9.59
C ARG A 338 -17.38 34.69 -10.88
N GLY A 339 -17.98 33.95 -11.82
CA GLY A 339 -18.34 34.48 -13.14
C GLY A 339 -17.16 34.67 -14.09
N GLU A 340 -16.06 33.94 -13.86
CA GLU A 340 -14.85 33.90 -14.70
C GLU A 340 -14.94 32.83 -15.80
#